data_AF-A0A956D0W9-F1
#
_entry.id   AF-A0A956D0W9-F1
#
_cell.length_a   1.000
_cell.length_b   1.000
_cell.length_c   1.000
_cell.angle_alpha   90.00
_cell.angle_beta   90.00
_cell.angle_gamma   90.00
#
_symmetry.space_group_name_H-M   'P 1'
#
loop_
_entity.id
_entity.type
_entity.pdbx_description
1 polymer ?
#
loop_
_entity_poly.entity_id
_entity_poly.type
_entity_poly.pdbx_seq_one_letter_code
_entity_poly.pdbx_strand_id
1 'polypeptide(L)'
;MAEVHRLDRALMMVAPPESGVGFDPDFHEPVLADRDDDGIGERRRLEHPAVRIPCQVEPKTLDELQMHTAGNSPRSKLEIVMHFRDLERLGLVEPSTGVARIAPGDRLGALHTRTGEFVQRFVDPPGLFVTEARPIGWGIHAARPRRNLLLVTFEDRQQAVGRTR
;
A
#
# COMPACT_ATOMS: atom_id res chain seq x y z
N MET A 1 3.60 -1.23 13.79
CA MET A 1 4.01 -1.99 12.60
C MET A 1 2.90 -1.89 11.58
N ALA A 2 3.25 -1.60 10.34
CA ALA A 2 2.32 -1.56 9.21
C ALA A 2 2.34 -2.92 8.51
N GLU A 3 1.17 -3.49 8.27
CA GLU A 3 1.00 -4.69 7.45
C GLU A 3 0.78 -4.26 6.00
N VAL A 4 1.78 -4.48 5.16
CA VAL A 4 1.78 -4.06 3.75
C VAL A 4 1.71 -5.27 2.83
N HIS A 5 0.76 -5.22 1.90
CA HIS A 5 0.57 -6.19 0.83
C HIS A 5 1.15 -5.57 -0.46
N ARG A 6 2.19 -6.18 -1.01
CA ARG A 6 2.86 -5.64 -2.20
C ARG A 6 2.21 -6.19 -3.46
N LEU A 7 2.00 -5.35 -4.46
CA LEU A 7 1.44 -5.80 -5.73
C LEU A 7 2.43 -6.75 -6.44
N ASP A 8 1.99 -7.97 -6.75
CA ASP A 8 2.77 -8.90 -7.55
C ASP A 8 2.59 -8.56 -9.04
N ARG A 9 3.39 -7.61 -9.51
CA ARG A 9 3.32 -7.14 -10.91
C ARG A 9 3.71 -8.24 -11.90
N ALA A 10 4.65 -9.09 -11.54
CA ALA A 10 5.09 -10.17 -12.41
C ALA A 10 3.95 -11.17 -12.63
N LEU A 11 3.29 -11.57 -11.54
CA LEU A 11 2.17 -12.50 -11.61
C LEU A 11 0.95 -11.87 -12.29
N MET A 12 0.68 -10.59 -12.04
CA MET A 12 -0.40 -9.85 -12.74
C MET A 12 -0.18 -9.74 -14.25
N MET A 13 1.07 -9.69 -14.73
CA MET A 13 1.37 -9.61 -16.18
C MET A 13 1.21 -10.94 -16.91
N VAL A 14 1.38 -12.07 -16.22
CA VAL A 14 1.29 -13.42 -16.82
C VAL A 14 -0.03 -14.12 -16.52
N ALA A 15 -0.91 -13.47 -15.75
CA ALA A 15 -2.22 -14.00 -15.42
C ALA A 15 -3.06 -14.17 -16.70
N PRO A 16 -3.67 -15.35 -16.94
CA PRO A 16 -4.50 -15.57 -18.11
C PRO A 16 -5.70 -14.61 -18.13
N PRO A 17 -6.11 -14.05 -19.29
CA PRO A 17 -7.24 -13.12 -19.37
C PRO A 17 -8.55 -13.71 -18.79
N GLU A 18 -8.74 -15.00 -19.00
CA GLU A 18 -9.88 -15.80 -18.52
C GLU A 18 -9.92 -16.03 -17.01
N SER A 19 -8.85 -15.70 -16.29
CA SER A 19 -8.77 -15.89 -14.84
C SER A 19 -9.47 -14.80 -14.02
N GLY A 20 -9.91 -13.71 -14.68
CA GLY A 20 -10.47 -12.54 -14.00
C GLY A 20 -9.48 -11.83 -13.08
N VAL A 21 -8.18 -12.15 -13.19
CA VAL A 21 -7.04 -11.47 -12.54
C VAL A 21 -6.04 -11.08 -13.62
N GLY A 22 -5.34 -9.96 -13.41
CA GLY A 22 -4.30 -9.49 -14.32
C GLY A 22 -4.65 -8.19 -15.02
N PHE A 23 -4.01 -7.95 -16.16
CA PHE A 23 -4.24 -6.78 -16.99
C PHE A 23 -5.01 -7.14 -18.25
N ASP A 24 -5.95 -6.28 -18.63
CA ASP A 24 -6.58 -6.25 -19.94
C ASP A 24 -5.49 -6.16 -21.01
N PRO A 25 -5.49 -7.05 -22.03
CA PRO A 25 -4.42 -7.11 -23.03
C PRO A 25 -4.40 -5.92 -23.99
N ASP A 26 -5.54 -5.23 -24.16
CA ASP A 26 -5.68 -4.12 -25.10
C ASP A 26 -5.40 -2.77 -24.42
N PHE A 27 -5.83 -2.60 -23.17
CA PHE A 27 -5.72 -1.35 -22.42
C PHE A 27 -4.64 -1.38 -21.33
N HIS A 28 -4.08 -2.56 -21.02
CA HIS A 28 -3.17 -2.77 -19.89
C HIS A 28 -3.72 -2.27 -18.55
N GLU A 29 -5.04 -2.35 -18.38
CA GLU A 29 -5.75 -1.95 -17.16
C GLU A 29 -6.09 -3.17 -16.31
N PRO A 30 -6.15 -3.08 -14.96
CA PRO A 30 -6.53 -4.22 -14.14
C PRO A 30 -7.95 -4.71 -14.46
N VAL A 31 -8.11 -6.03 -14.67
CA VAL A 31 -9.42 -6.65 -14.93
C VAL A 31 -10.36 -6.47 -13.73
N LEU A 32 -11.62 -6.12 -14.01
CA LEU A 32 -12.69 -5.96 -13.03
C LEU A 32 -13.49 -7.26 -12.91
N ALA A 33 -13.72 -7.72 -11.69
CA ALA A 33 -14.54 -8.87 -11.35
C ALA A 33 -15.52 -8.47 -10.26
N ASP A 34 -16.82 -8.60 -10.52
CA ASP A 34 -17.87 -8.42 -9.52
C ASP A 34 -17.82 -9.60 -8.54
N ARG A 35 -17.58 -9.30 -7.25
CA ARG A 35 -17.28 -10.30 -6.22
C ARG A 35 -18.50 -10.68 -5.39
N ASP A 36 -19.44 -9.76 -5.25
CA ASP A 36 -20.65 -9.91 -4.43
C ASP A 36 -21.94 -9.89 -5.26
N ASP A 37 -21.82 -9.90 -6.60
CA ASP A 37 -22.93 -9.93 -7.57
C ASP A 37 -23.83 -8.68 -7.42
N ASP A 38 -23.22 -7.56 -7.01
CA ASP A 38 -23.89 -6.28 -6.82
C ASP A 38 -23.96 -5.44 -8.11
N GLY A 39 -23.33 -5.93 -9.19
CA GLY A 39 -23.21 -5.28 -10.49
C GLY A 39 -22.00 -4.35 -10.61
N ILE A 40 -21.12 -4.28 -9.60
CA ILE A 40 -19.94 -3.42 -9.55
C ILE A 40 -18.69 -4.28 -9.68
N GLY A 41 -17.97 -4.11 -10.78
CA GLY A 41 -16.70 -4.81 -10.98
C GLY A 41 -15.61 -4.33 -10.02
N GLU A 42 -15.15 -5.20 -9.11
CA GLU A 42 -14.01 -4.95 -8.23
C GLU A 42 -12.69 -5.31 -8.94
N ARG A 43 -11.64 -4.49 -8.78
CA ARG A 43 -10.32 -4.81 -9.37
C ARG A 43 -9.70 -6.00 -8.65
N ARG A 44 -9.57 -7.14 -9.33
CA ARG A 44 -8.92 -8.33 -8.73
C ARG A 44 -7.41 -8.21 -8.84
N ARG A 45 -6.74 -8.09 -7.69
CA ARG A 45 -5.29 -7.87 -7.57
C ARG A 45 -4.60 -9.10 -7.01
N LEU A 46 -3.43 -9.42 -7.55
CA LEU A 46 -2.54 -10.44 -6.98
C LEU A 46 -1.47 -9.73 -6.16
N GLU A 47 -1.43 -10.05 -4.87
CA GLU A 47 -0.52 -9.44 -3.90
C GLU A 47 0.38 -10.50 -3.28
N HIS A 48 1.62 -10.12 -2.98
CA HIS A 48 2.52 -10.95 -2.18
C HIS A 48 1.97 -11.10 -0.75
N PRO A 49 2.40 -12.15 -0.01
CA PRO A 49 2.10 -12.29 1.40
C PRO A 49 2.44 -11.01 2.17
N ALA A 50 1.56 -10.67 3.11
CA ALA A 50 1.68 -9.47 3.90
C ALA A 50 3.01 -9.41 4.66
N VAL A 51 3.69 -8.28 4.60
CA VAL A 51 4.92 -8.02 5.37
C VAL A 51 4.63 -7.01 6.46
N ARG A 52 5.03 -7.32 7.69
CA ARG A 52 4.91 -6.41 8.84
C ARG A 52 6.17 -5.58 8.97
N ILE A 53 6.03 -4.27 8.77
CA ILE A 53 7.15 -3.33 8.73
C ILE A 53 7.09 -2.43 9.98
N PRO A 54 8.17 -2.31 10.76
CA PRO A 54 8.28 -1.27 11.79
C PRO A 54 8.10 0.12 11.18
N CYS A 55 7.19 0.90 11.75
CA CYS A 55 6.87 2.23 11.27
C CYS A 55 6.46 3.14 12.42
N GLN A 56 6.63 4.44 12.23
CA GLN A 56 6.01 5.49 13.02
C GLN A 56 4.81 6.01 12.24
N VAL A 57 3.66 6.10 12.91
CA VAL A 57 2.45 6.71 12.36
C VAL A 57 2.40 8.14 12.85
N GLU A 58 2.17 9.10 11.96
CA GLU A 58 2.01 10.49 12.37
C GLU A 58 0.67 10.68 13.12
N PRO A 59 0.68 11.17 14.39
CA PRO A 59 -0.50 11.14 15.25
C PRO A 59 -1.71 11.91 14.72
N LYS A 60 -1.47 13.09 14.12
CA LYS A 60 -2.54 13.92 13.53
C LYS A 60 -3.35 13.15 12.49
N THR A 61 -2.67 12.30 11.75
CA THR A 61 -3.26 11.52 10.67
C THR A 61 -4.12 10.37 11.21
N LEU A 62 -3.73 9.80 12.36
CA LEU A 62 -4.54 8.77 13.01
C LEU A 62 -5.80 9.35 13.65
N ASP A 63 -5.68 10.52 14.29
CA ASP A 63 -6.82 11.21 14.91
C ASP A 63 -7.87 11.62 13.86
N GLU A 64 -7.43 12.13 12.70
CA GLU A 64 -8.30 12.40 11.55
C GLU A 64 -9.01 11.13 11.07
N LEU A 65 -8.30 10.01 10.91
CA LEU A 65 -8.91 8.74 10.50
C LEU A 65 -9.93 8.20 11.51
N GLN A 66 -9.64 8.30 12.81
CA GLN A 66 -10.54 7.81 13.87
C GLN A 66 -11.84 8.64 13.96
N MET A 67 -11.78 9.95 13.68
CA MET A 67 -12.96 10.81 13.64
C MET A 67 -13.94 10.44 12.51
N HIS A 68 -13.50 9.69 11.50
CA HIS A 68 -14.33 9.32 10.35
C HIS A 68 -14.95 7.91 10.41
N THR A 69 -14.91 7.26 11.57
CA THR A 69 -15.41 5.88 11.77
C THR A 69 -16.94 5.70 11.58
N ALA A 70 -17.67 6.73 11.13
CA ALA A 70 -19.13 6.70 10.92
C ALA A 70 -19.60 6.76 9.45
N GLY A 71 -18.71 6.74 8.46
CA GLY A 71 -19.13 6.65 7.07
C GLY A 71 -18.18 7.37 6.11
N ASN A 72 -17.61 6.57 5.22
CA ASN A 72 -16.92 6.96 3.99
C ASN A 72 -16.21 8.32 4.05
N SER A 73 -15.02 8.38 4.68
CA SER A 73 -14.25 9.63 4.66
C SER A 73 -13.71 9.88 3.25
N PRO A 74 -14.08 10.98 2.58
CA PRO A 74 -13.79 11.16 1.15
C PRO A 74 -12.31 11.33 0.76
N ARG A 75 -11.34 11.24 1.69
CA ARG A 75 -9.91 11.52 1.42
C ARG A 75 -9.05 11.04 2.61
N SER A 76 -9.17 9.76 2.97
CA SER A 76 -8.31 9.16 4.01
C SER A 76 -6.86 9.17 3.52
N LYS A 77 -6.07 10.15 3.95
CA LYS A 77 -4.62 10.19 3.71
C LYS A 77 -3.93 9.72 4.98
N LEU A 78 -3.02 8.74 4.86
CA LEU A 78 -2.21 8.22 5.96
C LEU A 78 -0.73 8.32 5.62
N GLU A 79 0.03 9.07 6.41
CA GLU A 79 1.48 9.16 6.28
C GLU A 79 2.15 8.33 7.37
N ILE A 80 3.04 7.43 6.96
CA ILE A 80 3.87 6.65 7.89
C ILE A 80 5.33 6.73 7.50
N VAL A 81 6.18 6.73 8.51
CA VAL A 81 7.64 6.77 8.36
C VAL A 81 8.22 5.41 8.67
N MET A 82 9.03 4.88 7.75
CA MET A 82 9.74 3.61 7.89
C MET A 82 11.25 3.86 7.91
N HIS A 83 11.99 3.03 8.63
CA HIS A 83 13.44 3.13 8.68
C HIS A 83 14.10 2.24 7.62
N PHE A 84 15.06 2.76 6.84
CA PHE A 84 15.73 1.98 5.78
C PHE A 84 16.41 0.72 6.33
N ARG A 85 17.07 0.82 7.50
CA ARG A 85 17.62 -0.34 8.23
C ARG A 85 16.61 -1.49 8.42
N ASP A 86 15.35 -1.19 8.73
CA ASP A 86 14.34 -2.23 8.92
C ASP A 86 13.85 -2.76 7.57
N LEU A 87 13.75 -1.91 6.55
CA LEU A 87 13.47 -2.35 5.18
C LEU A 87 14.58 -3.28 4.64
N GLU A 88 15.85 -2.96 4.89
CA GLU A 88 17.00 -3.79 4.51
C GLU A 88 16.94 -5.16 5.19
N ARG A 89 16.65 -5.19 6.50
CA ARG A 89 16.48 -6.45 7.26
C ARG A 89 15.35 -7.32 6.72
N LEU A 90 14.30 -6.71 6.20
CA LEU A 90 13.13 -7.38 5.62
C LEU A 90 13.31 -7.71 4.12
N GLY A 91 14.48 -7.42 3.53
CA GLY A 91 14.71 -7.62 2.08
C GLY A 91 13.87 -6.71 1.18
N LEU A 92 13.34 -5.62 1.74
CA LEU A 92 12.50 -4.63 1.06
C LEU A 92 13.32 -3.48 0.48
N VAL A 93 14.61 -3.70 0.23
CA VAL A 93 15.51 -2.77 -0.46
C VAL A 93 16.22 -3.54 -1.57
N GLU A 94 16.21 -3.00 -2.78
CA GLU A 94 16.95 -3.55 -3.92
C GLU A 94 18.46 -3.46 -3.66
N PRO A 95 19.21 -4.57 -3.58
CA PRO A 95 20.63 -4.54 -3.20
C PRO A 95 21.51 -3.74 -4.16
N SER A 96 21.16 -3.70 -5.45
CA SER A 96 21.96 -3.04 -6.49
C SER A 96 21.80 -1.52 -6.52
N THR A 97 20.58 -1.01 -6.28
CA THR A 97 20.25 0.43 -6.38
C THR A 97 19.99 1.09 -5.02
N GLY A 98 19.75 0.28 -3.98
CA GLY A 98 19.32 0.74 -2.67
C GLY A 98 17.94 1.40 -2.65
N VAL A 99 17.12 1.18 -3.68
CA VAL A 99 15.74 1.68 -3.76
C VAL A 99 14.83 0.79 -2.92
N ALA A 100 13.92 1.40 -2.16
CA ALA A 100 12.92 0.65 -1.39
C ALA A 100 11.95 -0.07 -2.34
N ARG A 101 11.60 -1.32 -2.02
CA ARG A 101 10.61 -2.13 -2.75
C ARG A 101 9.16 -1.86 -2.29
N ILE A 102 8.93 -0.67 -1.74
CA ILE A 102 7.59 -0.14 -1.44
C ILE A 102 7.26 0.83 -2.56
N ALA A 103 6.19 0.58 -3.29
CA ALA A 103 5.88 1.28 -4.53
C ALA A 103 4.41 1.69 -4.59
N PRO A 104 4.07 2.69 -5.43
CA PRO A 104 2.68 3.03 -5.68
C PRO A 104 1.86 1.80 -6.10
N GLY A 105 0.72 1.64 -5.45
CA GLY A 105 -0.16 0.49 -5.57
C GLY A 105 0.00 -0.59 -4.49
N ASP A 106 1.04 -0.57 -3.66
CA ASP A 106 1.07 -1.45 -2.49
C ASP A 106 -0.05 -1.07 -1.51
N ARG A 107 -0.66 -2.05 -0.84
CA ARG A 107 -1.85 -1.86 -0.01
C ARG A 107 -1.52 -1.95 1.48
N LEU A 108 -2.12 -1.07 2.28
CA LEU A 108 -2.09 -1.17 3.73
C LEU A 108 -3.25 -2.05 4.21
N GLY A 109 -2.94 -3.16 4.86
CA GLY A 109 -3.96 -4.09 5.40
C GLY A 109 -4.35 -3.75 6.84
N ALA A 110 -3.35 -3.51 7.69
CA ALA A 110 -3.57 -3.29 9.12
C ALA A 110 -2.41 -2.54 9.78
N LEU A 111 -2.71 -1.94 10.94
CA LEU A 111 -1.73 -1.48 11.91
C LEU A 111 -1.72 -2.42 13.12
N HIS A 112 -0.51 -2.70 13.58
CA HIS A 112 -0.24 -3.47 14.79
C HIS A 112 0.69 -2.67 15.71
N THR A 113 0.67 -2.95 17.01
CA THR A 113 1.63 -2.39 17.96
C THR A 113 3.03 -2.99 17.74
N ARG A 114 4.03 -2.53 18.48
CA ARG A 114 5.39 -3.12 18.43
C ARG A 114 5.44 -4.55 18.97
N THR A 115 4.51 -4.91 19.86
CA THR A 115 4.37 -6.26 20.41
C THR A 115 3.53 -7.19 19.52
N GLY A 116 2.96 -6.65 18.43
CA GLY A 116 2.18 -7.41 17.45
C GLY A 116 0.67 -7.45 17.75
N GLU A 117 0.21 -6.67 18.73
CA GLU A 117 -1.23 -6.54 19.01
C GLU A 117 -1.91 -5.73 17.91
N PHE A 118 -3.13 -6.10 17.56
CA PHE A 118 -3.90 -5.42 16.54
C PHE A 118 -4.33 -4.02 16.98
N VAL A 119 -4.15 -3.02 16.12
CA VAL A 119 -4.60 -1.64 16.34
C VAL A 119 -5.79 -1.30 15.46
N GLN A 120 -5.64 -1.50 14.14
CA GLN A 120 -6.66 -1.13 13.17
C GLN A 120 -6.55 -1.98 11.90
N ARG A 121 -7.70 -2.29 11.29
CA ARG A 121 -7.81 -2.93 9.98
C ARG A 121 -8.34 -1.91 8.98
N PHE A 122 -7.80 -1.91 7.77
CA PHE A 122 -8.34 -1.14 6.66
C PHE A 122 -9.16 -2.09 5.79
N VAL A 123 -10.43 -1.73 5.56
CA VAL A 123 -11.35 -2.51 4.74
C VAL A 123 -11.00 -2.30 3.27
N ASP A 124 -11.04 -3.38 2.50
CA ASP A 124 -10.78 -3.41 1.07
C ASP A 124 -11.87 -4.27 0.41
N PRO A 125 -12.75 -3.70 -0.44
CA PRO A 125 -12.78 -2.29 -0.93
C PRO A 125 -13.25 -1.23 0.10
N PRO A 126 -12.94 0.08 -0.07
CA PRO A 126 -12.16 0.66 -1.18
C PRO A 126 -10.64 0.48 -1.02
N GLY A 127 -10.15 0.17 0.19
CA GLY A 127 -8.73 -0.06 0.47
C GLY A 127 -7.90 1.23 0.63
N LEU A 128 -6.70 1.09 1.21
CA LEU A 128 -5.76 2.21 1.36
C LEU A 128 -4.44 1.83 0.69
N PHE A 129 -4.00 2.61 -0.30
CA PHE A 129 -2.87 2.26 -1.16
C PHE A 129 -1.78 3.30 -1.13
N VAL A 130 -0.53 2.85 -1.26
CA VAL A 130 0.62 3.72 -1.46
C VAL A 130 0.39 4.56 -2.71
N THR A 131 0.40 5.87 -2.56
CA THR A 131 0.43 6.85 -3.66
C THR A 131 1.83 7.40 -3.86
N GLU A 132 2.58 7.55 -2.76
CA GLU A 132 3.94 8.08 -2.77
C GLU A 132 4.82 7.31 -1.77
N ALA A 133 6.03 6.97 -2.20
CA ALA A 133 7.08 6.44 -1.32
C ALA A 133 8.39 7.17 -1.65
N ARG A 134 8.86 8.02 -0.73
CA ARG A 134 10.06 8.83 -0.95
C ARG A 134 11.03 8.80 0.22
N PRO A 135 12.35 8.72 -0.03
CA PRO A 135 13.34 8.85 1.03
C PRO A 135 13.25 10.23 1.67
N ILE A 136 13.19 10.27 3.00
CA ILE A 136 13.29 11.49 3.78
C ILE A 136 14.46 11.36 4.75
N GLY A 137 15.22 12.44 4.97
CA GLY A 137 16.42 12.37 5.80
C GLY A 137 17.57 11.61 5.14
N TRP A 138 18.52 12.39 4.63
CA TRP A 138 19.87 11.93 4.36
C TRP A 138 20.62 12.16 5.67
N GLY A 139 21.25 11.16 6.28
CA GLY A 139 21.99 11.35 7.54
C GLY A 139 23.24 12.19 7.36
N ILE A 140 23.12 13.46 6.95
CA ILE A 140 24.21 14.37 6.55
C ILE A 140 25.19 14.63 7.71
N HIS A 141 24.74 14.45 8.95
CA HIS A 141 25.57 14.58 10.16
C HIS A 141 26.32 13.30 10.56
N ALA A 142 26.12 12.17 9.86
CA ALA A 142 26.87 10.95 10.11
C ALA A 142 28.16 10.93 9.28
N ALA A 143 29.22 10.31 9.81
CA ALA A 143 30.51 10.12 9.10
C ALA A 143 30.37 9.42 7.73
N ARG A 144 29.22 8.79 7.46
CA ARG A 144 28.80 8.33 6.14
C ARG A 144 27.34 8.72 5.93
N PRO A 145 27.03 9.75 5.12
CA PRO A 145 25.65 10.12 4.83
C PRO A 145 24.94 8.94 4.15
N ARG A 146 23.88 8.45 4.77
CA ARG A 146 23.03 7.36 4.25
C ARG A 146 21.56 7.78 4.33
N ARG A 147 20.76 7.29 3.39
CA ARG A 147 19.29 7.36 3.47
C ARG A 147 18.85 6.69 4.77
N ASN A 148 18.10 7.40 5.60
CA ASN A 148 17.74 6.88 6.91
C ASN A 148 16.26 6.50 6.99
N LEU A 149 15.38 7.35 6.46
CA LEU A 149 13.94 7.19 6.58
C LEU A 149 13.27 7.18 5.20
N LEU A 150 12.12 6.53 5.14
CA LEU A 150 11.22 6.49 4.00
C LEU A 150 9.87 7.00 4.47
N LEU A 151 9.37 8.07 3.86
CA LEU A 151 7.99 8.51 4.04
C LEU A 151 7.13 7.79 3.02
N VAL A 152 6.06 7.17 3.50
CA VAL A 152 5.09 6.47 2.66
C VAL A 152 3.72 7.07 2.91
N THR A 153 3.12 7.59 1.84
CA THR A 153 1.79 8.16 1.83
C THR A 153 0.82 7.13 1.27
N PHE A 154 -0.23 6.86 2.04
CA PHE A 154 -1.32 6.00 1.64
C PHE A 154 -2.59 6.83 1.48
N GLU A 155 -3.33 6.60 0.39
CA GLU A 155 -4.61 7.25 0.16
C GLU A 155 -5.64 6.23 -0.30
N ASP A 156 -6.91 6.53 -0.06
CA ASP A 156 -8.00 5.83 -0.72
C ASP A 156 -7.87 6.06 -2.22
N ARG A 157 -7.77 4.97 -2.98
CA ARG A 157 -7.80 5.07 -4.43
C ARG A 157 -9.27 5.02 -4.81
N GLN A 158 -9.82 6.16 -5.26
CA GLN A 158 -11.09 6.20 -5.99
C GLN A 158 -11.07 5.08 -7.03
N GLN A 159 -11.79 4.00 -6.75
CA GLN A 159 -12.11 3.01 -7.75
C GLN A 159 -12.93 3.77 -8.78
N ALA A 160 -12.40 3.90 -9.99
CA ALA A 160 -13.14 4.52 -11.07
C ALA A 160 -14.41 3.70 -11.25
N VAL A 161 -15.53 4.22 -10.73
CA VAL A 161 -16.87 3.69 -10.98
C VAL A 161 -17.00 3.75 -12.49
N GLY A 162 -17.05 2.59 -13.14
CA GLY A 162 -17.34 2.52 -14.56
C GLY A 162 -18.59 3.35 -14.79
N ARG A 163 -18.49 4.42 -15.59
CA ARG A 163 -19.65 5.20 -15.96
C ARG A 163 -20.59 4.27 -16.72
N THR A 164 -21.62 3.79 -16.04
CA THR A 164 -22.77 3.17 -16.69
C THR A 164 -23.36 4.24 -17.61
N ARG A 165 -23.31 3.99 -18.92
CA ARG A 165 -24.10 4.75 -19.91
C ARG A 165 -25.52 4.22 -19.93
#